data_AF-A0A1B6F408-F1
#
_entry.id   AF-A0A1B6F408-F1
#
_cell.length_a   1.000
_cell.length_b   1.000
_cell.length_c   1.000
_cell.angle_alpha   90.00
_cell.angle_beta   90.00
_cell.angle_gamma   90.00
#
_symmetry.space_group_name_H-M   'P 1'
#
loop_
_entity.id
_entity.type
_entity.pdbx_description
1 polymer ?
#
loop_
_entity_poly.entity_id
_entity_poly.type
_entity_poly.pdbx_seq_one_letter_code
_entity_poly.pdbx_strand_id
1 'polypeptide(L)'
;KIKSLGFEGTPVRWFDSYLSGREQVVELKQNLEGTERVGRSRPLAIKRGVPQGSVLGPVLFVLFTADLPKYLGNKSYPIMYADDTVLVTSSKSAEDLDIQTFISVSMAQQYCSNNDLVFNAAKTKYLASGRLEDNLTEPPDLQRVNTVKHLGLVLDQSLSWNDHIDHLCSRLSTAIFALKRIKAVGTPEAVKAAYYALFEAHVRYGITLWGGSSGRNLHRVMVLQKRALRIMSGLQPQESC
;
A
#
# COMPACT_ATOMS: atom_id res chain seq x y z
N LYS A 1 13.90 -9.54 -20.24
CA LYS A 1 12.52 -9.16 -19.88
C LYS A 1 11.84 -8.23 -20.88
N ILE A 2 12.38 -7.04 -21.20
CA ILE A 2 11.71 -6.12 -22.14
C ILE A 2 11.45 -6.77 -23.51
N LYS A 3 12.45 -7.47 -24.08
CA LYS A 3 12.26 -8.23 -25.34
C LYS A 3 11.20 -9.34 -25.24
N SER A 4 11.11 -10.04 -24.09
CA SER A 4 10.12 -11.11 -23.90
C SER A 4 8.68 -10.59 -23.75
N LEU A 5 8.50 -9.28 -23.56
CA LEU A 5 7.19 -8.61 -23.60
C LEU A 5 6.80 -8.18 -25.04
N GLY A 6 7.61 -8.48 -26.04
CA GLY A 6 7.34 -8.15 -27.45
C GLY A 6 7.88 -6.77 -27.88
N PHE A 7 8.65 -6.08 -27.05
CA PHE A 7 9.33 -4.85 -27.48
C PHE A 7 10.58 -5.19 -28.30
N GLU A 8 10.71 -4.54 -29.45
CA GLU A 8 11.85 -4.71 -30.36
C GLU A 8 12.34 -3.36 -30.91
N GLY A 9 13.48 -3.35 -31.61
CA GLY A 9 13.99 -2.18 -32.32
C GLY A 9 14.33 -0.98 -31.41
N THR A 10 13.84 0.20 -31.80
CA THR A 10 14.18 1.50 -31.18
C THR A 10 13.85 1.59 -29.68
N PRO A 11 12.64 1.19 -29.21
CA PRO A 11 12.33 1.17 -27.78
C PRO A 11 13.34 0.41 -26.92
N VAL A 12 13.78 -0.77 -27.37
CA VAL A 12 14.75 -1.59 -26.62
C VAL A 12 16.10 -0.89 -26.49
N ARG A 13 16.59 -0.30 -27.59
CA ARG A 13 17.85 0.47 -27.57
C ARG A 13 17.75 1.70 -26.67
N TRP A 14 16.59 2.34 -26.67
CA TRP A 14 16.35 3.48 -25.80
C TRP A 14 16.35 3.10 -24.32
N PHE A 15 15.70 1.99 -23.93
CA PHE A 15 15.75 1.50 -22.56
C PHE A 15 17.16 1.07 -22.14
N ASP A 16 17.90 0.42 -23.04
CA ASP A 16 19.30 0.05 -22.81
C ASP A 16 20.17 1.28 -22.55
N SER A 17 20.02 2.32 -23.39
CA SER A 17 20.67 3.62 -23.18
C SER A 17 20.22 4.32 -21.91
N TYR A 18 18.95 4.19 -21.50
CA TYR A 18 18.43 4.82 -20.30
C TYR A 18 18.98 4.18 -19.02
N LEU A 19 19.23 2.87 -19.02
CA LEU A 19 19.69 2.11 -17.86
C LEU A 19 21.22 2.01 -17.76
N SER A 20 21.92 2.08 -18.89
CA SER A 20 23.38 1.93 -18.97
C SER A 20 24.14 3.21 -18.64
N GLY A 21 25.40 3.07 -18.20
CA GLY A 21 26.33 4.18 -18.00
C GLY A 21 25.93 5.17 -16.90
N ARG A 22 25.11 4.72 -15.93
CA ARG A 22 24.65 5.55 -14.82
C ARG A 22 25.66 5.55 -13.67
N GLU A 23 25.83 6.71 -13.06
CA GLU A 23 26.63 6.89 -11.84
C GLU A 23 25.82 7.63 -10.78
N GLN A 24 26.16 7.41 -9.51
CA GLN A 24 25.59 8.09 -8.36
C GLN A 24 26.67 8.80 -7.54
N VAL A 25 26.29 9.93 -6.94
CA VAL A 25 27.09 10.70 -5.98
C VAL A 25 26.20 11.12 -4.81
N VAL A 26 26.81 11.28 -3.63
CA VAL A 26 26.17 11.91 -2.48
C VAL A 26 26.64 13.35 -2.38
N GLU A 27 25.70 14.29 -2.36
CA GLU A 27 25.96 15.72 -2.16
C GLU A 27 25.44 16.14 -0.79
N LEU A 28 26.32 16.74 0.02
CA LEU A 28 25.97 17.33 1.31
C LEU A 28 26.09 18.84 1.19
N LYS A 29 24.97 19.54 1.39
CA LYS A 29 24.93 21.00 1.47
C LYS A 29 24.92 21.41 2.92
N GLN A 30 25.91 22.19 3.34
CA GLN A 30 26.01 22.72 4.69
C GLN A 30 26.04 24.24 4.63
N ASN A 31 25.08 24.89 5.28
CA ASN A 31 25.06 26.33 5.45
C ASN A 31 25.71 26.67 6.79
N LEU A 32 26.89 27.30 6.75
CA LEU A 32 27.60 27.79 7.93
C LEU A 32 27.77 29.30 7.78
N GLU A 33 27.22 30.06 8.73
CA GLU A 33 27.37 31.52 8.80
C GLU A 33 27.00 32.25 7.49
N GLY A 34 25.94 31.81 6.82
CA GLY A 34 25.47 32.39 5.56
C GLY A 34 26.27 31.97 4.32
N THR A 35 27.28 31.11 4.47
CA THR A 35 28.04 30.53 3.36
C THR A 35 27.61 29.08 3.12
N GLU A 36 27.14 28.79 1.90
CA GLU A 36 26.78 27.42 1.50
C GLU A 36 28.03 26.67 1.04
N ARG A 37 28.39 25.60 1.77
CA ARG A 37 29.44 24.65 1.38
C ARG A 37 28.81 23.38 0.83
N VAL A 38 29.35 22.88 -0.28
CA VAL A 38 28.88 21.66 -0.91
C VAL A 38 30.00 20.63 -0.94
N GLY A 39 29.82 19.52 -0.24
CA GLY A 39 30.70 18.34 -0.31
C GLY A 39 30.10 17.29 -1.23
N ARG A 40 30.88 16.75 -2.18
CA ARG A 40 30.46 15.66 -3.08
C ARG A 40 31.34 14.44 -2.91
N SER A 41 30.73 13.26 -2.90
CA SER A 41 31.47 11.99 -2.97
C SER A 41 32.03 11.77 -4.38
N ARG A 42 32.98 10.83 -4.51
CA ARG A 42 33.37 10.29 -5.82
C ARG A 42 32.15 9.64 -6.52
N PRO A 43 32.05 9.70 -7.86
CA PRO A 43 31.06 8.95 -8.62
C PRO A 43 31.22 7.45 -8.44
N LEU A 44 30.10 6.74 -8.32
CA LEU A 44 30.05 5.28 -8.31
C LEU A 44 29.06 4.78 -9.36
N ALA A 45 29.47 3.81 -10.16
CA ALA A 45 28.59 3.22 -11.18
C ALA A 45 27.38 2.51 -10.56
N ILE A 46 26.20 2.79 -11.09
CA ILE A 46 24.94 2.12 -10.74
C ILE A 46 24.81 0.88 -11.61
N LYS A 47 24.96 -0.29 -10.99
CA LYS A 47 24.85 -1.59 -11.70
C LYS A 47 23.44 -2.16 -11.70
N ARG A 48 22.56 -1.68 -10.80
CA ARG A 48 21.22 -2.21 -10.56
C ARG A 48 20.27 -1.09 -10.20
N GLY A 49 19.00 -1.24 -10.60
CA GLY A 49 17.93 -0.33 -10.27
C GLY A 49 17.72 0.78 -11.29
N VAL A 50 16.78 1.66 -10.96
CA VAL A 50 16.36 2.81 -11.76
C VAL A 50 16.51 4.08 -10.92
N PRO A 51 16.74 5.26 -11.53
CA PRO A 51 16.81 6.50 -10.77
C PRO A 51 15.51 6.75 -10.00
N GLN A 52 15.61 6.91 -8.68
CA GLN A 52 14.46 7.27 -7.84
C GLN A 52 13.97 8.67 -8.19
N GLY A 53 12.65 8.87 -8.21
CA GLY A 53 12.04 10.12 -8.66
C GLY A 53 11.94 10.26 -10.19
N SER A 54 12.41 9.27 -10.96
CA SER A 54 12.18 9.26 -12.41
C SER A 54 10.75 8.83 -12.75
N VAL A 55 10.20 9.41 -13.83
CA VAL A 55 8.88 9.07 -14.37
C VAL A 55 8.82 7.60 -14.82
N LEU A 56 9.93 7.07 -15.34
CA LEU A 56 9.99 5.70 -15.87
C LEU A 56 10.26 4.63 -14.82
N GLY A 57 10.81 4.99 -13.66
CA GLY A 57 11.18 4.02 -12.63
C GLY A 57 10.01 3.10 -12.24
N PRO A 58 8.83 3.64 -11.90
CA PRO A 58 7.65 2.83 -11.59
C PRO A 58 7.20 1.94 -12.75
N VAL A 59 7.20 2.46 -13.99
CA VAL A 59 6.78 1.71 -15.18
C VAL A 59 7.73 0.54 -15.42
N LEU A 60 9.04 0.78 -15.34
CA LEU A 60 10.06 -0.24 -15.51
C LEU A 60 9.95 -1.33 -14.44
N PHE A 61 9.63 -0.97 -13.20
CA PHE A 61 9.42 -1.95 -12.13
C PHE A 61 8.20 -2.85 -12.44
N VAL A 62 7.07 -2.26 -12.85
CA VAL A 62 5.87 -3.02 -13.24
C VAL A 62 6.17 -3.97 -14.41
N LEU A 63 6.85 -3.50 -15.45
CA LEU A 63 7.25 -4.35 -16.59
C LEU A 63 8.24 -5.44 -16.17
N PHE A 64 9.10 -5.16 -15.20
CA PHE A 64 10.08 -6.12 -14.69
C PHE A 64 9.43 -7.26 -13.93
N THR A 65 8.37 -7.00 -13.16
CA THR A 65 7.68 -8.01 -12.34
C THR A 65 6.42 -8.60 -13.00
N ALA A 66 6.05 -8.13 -14.19
CA ALA A 66 4.82 -8.53 -14.91
C ALA A 66 4.70 -10.04 -15.20
N ASP A 67 5.81 -10.78 -15.22
CA ASP A 67 5.84 -12.23 -15.45
C ASP A 67 5.71 -13.06 -14.16
N LEU A 68 5.67 -12.44 -12.97
CA LEU A 68 5.48 -13.13 -11.70
C LEU A 68 4.20 -13.98 -11.65
N PRO A 69 3.02 -13.51 -12.11
CA PRO A 69 1.81 -14.33 -12.11
C PRO A 69 1.94 -15.58 -12.99
N LYS A 70 2.59 -15.45 -14.15
CA LYS A 70 2.87 -16.58 -15.03
C LYS A 70 3.85 -17.56 -14.37
N TYR A 71 4.83 -17.06 -13.63
CA TYR A 71 5.79 -17.88 -12.90
C TYR A 71 5.13 -18.70 -11.79
N LEU A 72 4.21 -18.09 -11.02
CA LEU A 72 3.47 -18.75 -9.95
C LEU A 72 2.45 -19.79 -10.45
N GLY A 73 1.95 -19.61 -11.68
CA GLY A 73 1.00 -20.53 -12.32
C GLY A 73 -0.28 -20.68 -11.50
N ASN A 74 -0.76 -21.90 -11.33
CA ASN A 74 -2.02 -22.20 -10.63
C ASN A 74 -1.85 -22.44 -9.11
N LYS A 75 -0.69 -22.07 -8.53
CA LYS A 75 -0.41 -22.33 -7.11
C LYS A 75 -1.00 -21.28 -6.18
N SER A 76 -1.05 -20.03 -6.64
CA SER A 76 -1.68 -18.91 -5.96
C SER A 76 -2.16 -17.89 -6.98
N TYR A 77 -3.10 -17.04 -6.55
CA TYR A 77 -3.50 -15.85 -7.28
C TYR A 77 -2.78 -14.62 -6.71
N PRO A 78 -1.79 -14.06 -7.43
CA PRO A 78 -1.08 -12.87 -6.97
C PRO A 78 -1.87 -11.59 -7.25
N ILE A 79 -1.93 -10.72 -6.25
CA ILE A 79 -2.41 -9.34 -6.37
C ILE A 79 -1.22 -8.42 -6.14
N MET A 80 -0.90 -7.57 -7.12
CA MET A 80 0.32 -6.78 -7.14
C MET A 80 0.03 -5.28 -7.20
N TYR A 81 0.72 -4.51 -6.37
CA TYR A 81 0.74 -3.05 -6.41
C TYR A 81 2.16 -2.56 -6.13
N ALA A 82 2.86 -2.10 -7.17
CA ALA A 82 4.30 -1.86 -7.08
C ALA A 82 5.01 -3.07 -6.45
N ASP A 83 5.83 -2.88 -5.42
CA ASP A 83 6.54 -3.93 -4.69
C ASP A 83 5.66 -4.71 -3.71
N ASP A 84 4.51 -4.16 -3.29
CA ASP A 84 3.56 -4.87 -2.44
C ASP A 84 2.83 -5.96 -3.25
N THR A 85 3.08 -7.22 -2.88
CA THR A 85 2.44 -8.39 -3.51
C THR A 85 1.75 -9.25 -2.47
N VAL A 86 0.50 -9.63 -2.74
CA VAL A 86 -0.29 -10.57 -1.93
C VAL A 86 -0.47 -11.85 -2.72
N LEU A 87 -0.13 -12.98 -2.12
CA LEU A 87 -0.39 -14.31 -2.70
C LEU A 87 -1.64 -14.88 -2.04
N VAL A 88 -2.69 -15.10 -2.83
CA VAL A 88 -3.93 -15.69 -2.34
C VAL A 88 -3.94 -17.18 -2.68
N THR A 89 -4.05 -18.02 -1.67
CA THR A 89 -4.22 -19.47 -1.79
C THR A 89 -5.59 -19.87 -1.22
N SER A 90 -6.19 -20.93 -1.78
CA SER A 90 -7.49 -21.41 -1.31
C SER A 90 -7.65 -22.89 -1.58
N SER A 91 -8.06 -23.66 -0.58
CA SER A 91 -8.41 -25.07 -0.71
C SER A 91 -9.55 -25.45 0.23
N LYS A 92 -10.17 -26.61 -0.03
CA LYS A 92 -11.17 -27.23 0.85
C LYS A 92 -10.55 -28.13 1.92
N SER A 93 -9.27 -28.50 1.76
CA SER A 93 -8.49 -29.27 2.71
C SER A 93 -7.40 -28.39 3.32
N ALA A 94 -7.18 -28.50 4.64
CA ALA A 94 -6.14 -27.76 5.34
C ALA A 94 -4.74 -28.18 4.87
N GLU A 95 -4.53 -29.49 4.67
CA GLU A 95 -3.27 -30.05 4.19
C GLU A 95 -2.92 -29.52 2.78
N ASP A 96 -3.88 -29.54 1.85
CA ASP A 96 -3.68 -29.00 0.51
C ASP A 96 -3.39 -27.49 0.56
N LEU A 97 -4.04 -26.76 1.47
CA LEU A 97 -3.83 -25.31 1.62
C LEU A 97 -2.42 -25.01 2.15
N ASP A 98 -1.94 -25.75 3.13
CA ASP A 98 -0.58 -25.64 3.67
C ASP A 98 0.45 -25.93 2.57
N ILE A 99 0.27 -27.02 1.82
CA ILE A 99 1.16 -27.39 0.71
C ILE A 99 1.16 -26.30 -0.37
N GLN A 100 -0.01 -25.80 -0.79
CA GLN A 100 -0.10 -24.75 -1.80
C GLN A 100 0.53 -23.44 -1.34
N THR A 101 0.35 -23.08 -0.08
CA THR A 101 0.92 -21.86 0.52
C THR A 101 2.43 -21.97 0.58
N PHE A 102 2.97 -23.10 1.07
CA PHE A 102 4.40 -23.36 1.11
C PHE A 102 5.04 -23.30 -0.29
N ILE A 103 4.45 -23.97 -1.27
CA ILE A 103 4.93 -23.95 -2.66
C ILE A 103 4.90 -22.52 -3.22
N SER A 104 3.81 -21.77 -3.00
CA SER A 104 3.67 -20.42 -3.52
C SER A 104 4.70 -19.45 -2.96
N VAL A 105 4.95 -19.50 -1.64
CA VAL A 105 5.98 -18.68 -0.99
C VAL A 105 7.38 -19.06 -1.49
N SER A 106 7.69 -20.35 -1.57
CA SER A 106 8.97 -20.84 -2.07
C SER A 106 9.23 -20.41 -3.52
N MET A 107 8.20 -20.47 -4.37
CA MET A 107 8.28 -19.99 -5.76
C MET A 107 8.50 -18.47 -5.81
N ALA A 108 7.83 -17.68 -4.96
CA ALA A 108 8.05 -16.24 -4.91
C ALA A 108 9.47 -15.88 -4.47
N GLN A 109 10.01 -16.57 -3.46
CA GLN A 109 11.40 -16.42 -3.03
C GLN A 109 12.39 -16.76 -4.15
N GLN A 110 12.16 -17.87 -4.85
CA GLN A 110 12.97 -18.28 -5.99
C GLN A 110 12.89 -17.27 -7.14
N TYR A 111 11.68 -16.77 -7.44
CA TYR A 111 11.49 -15.71 -8.44
C TYR A 111 12.29 -14.46 -8.08
N CYS A 112 12.25 -14.04 -6.81
CA CYS A 112 13.04 -12.89 -6.37
C CYS A 112 14.54 -13.13 -6.59
N SER A 113 15.06 -14.28 -6.15
CA SER A 113 16.48 -14.64 -6.31
C SER A 113 16.91 -14.67 -7.78
N ASN A 114 16.12 -15.32 -8.65
CA ASN A 114 16.40 -15.42 -10.09
C ASN A 114 16.38 -14.06 -10.81
N ASN A 115 15.71 -13.07 -10.23
CA ASN A 115 15.55 -11.72 -10.79
C ASN A 115 16.34 -10.66 -10.01
N ASP A 116 17.33 -11.06 -9.20
CA ASP A 116 18.15 -10.12 -8.42
C ASP A 116 17.33 -9.20 -7.48
N LEU A 117 16.16 -9.67 -7.04
CA LEU A 117 15.30 -9.03 -6.05
C LEU A 117 15.52 -9.65 -4.67
N VAL A 118 15.34 -8.85 -3.62
CA VAL A 118 15.44 -9.31 -2.23
C VAL A 118 14.03 -9.55 -1.68
N PHE A 119 13.73 -10.79 -1.31
CA PHE A 119 12.50 -11.13 -0.61
C PHE A 119 12.56 -10.67 0.85
N ASN A 120 11.61 -9.85 1.28
CA ASN A 120 11.61 -9.30 2.64
C ASN A 120 10.72 -10.13 3.58
N ALA A 121 11.24 -11.25 4.08
CA ALA A 121 10.52 -12.15 4.98
C ALA A 121 9.98 -11.44 6.24
N ALA A 122 10.73 -10.47 6.79
CA ALA A 122 10.31 -9.73 7.98
C ALA A 122 9.04 -8.88 7.77
N LYS A 123 8.87 -8.33 6.56
CA LYS A 123 7.69 -7.56 6.17
C LYS A 123 6.56 -8.44 5.63
N THR A 124 6.87 -9.61 5.08
CA THR A 124 5.85 -10.56 4.61
C THR A 124 5.10 -11.15 5.80
N LYS A 125 3.77 -11.06 5.79
CA LYS A 125 2.90 -11.58 6.84
C LYS A 125 1.97 -12.65 6.26
N TYR A 126 1.65 -13.64 7.08
CA TYR A 126 0.70 -14.68 6.76
C TYR A 126 -0.63 -14.42 7.49
N LEU A 127 -1.71 -14.28 6.73
CA LEU A 127 -3.06 -14.12 7.27
C LEU A 127 -3.89 -15.33 6.84
N ALA A 128 -4.21 -16.19 7.81
CA ALA A 128 -5.16 -17.28 7.62
C ALA A 128 -6.58 -16.73 7.80
N SER A 129 -7.52 -17.19 6.97
CA SER A 129 -8.92 -16.78 7.04
C SER A 129 -9.84 -17.94 6.65
N GLY A 130 -10.97 -18.06 7.36
CA GLY A 130 -12.03 -19.02 7.06
C GLY A 130 -12.04 -20.24 7.98
N ARG A 131 -12.87 -21.23 7.65
CA ARG A 131 -13.21 -22.35 8.55
C ARG A 131 -12.04 -23.27 8.90
N LEU A 132 -10.97 -23.24 8.11
CA LEU A 132 -9.81 -24.11 8.29
C LEU A 132 -8.70 -23.43 9.10
N GLU A 133 -8.86 -22.16 9.50
CA GLU A 133 -7.79 -21.35 10.07
C GLU A 133 -7.07 -21.99 11.27
N ASP A 134 -7.79 -22.69 12.14
CA ASP A 134 -7.23 -23.36 13.32
C ASP A 134 -6.38 -24.59 12.98
N ASN A 135 -6.60 -25.17 11.80
CA ASN A 135 -5.93 -26.39 11.33
C ASN A 135 -4.75 -26.10 10.39
N LEU A 136 -4.43 -24.82 10.14
CA LEU A 136 -3.35 -24.42 9.23
C LEU A 136 -2.04 -24.20 9.99
N THR A 137 -0.97 -24.69 9.38
CA THR A 137 0.39 -24.50 9.89
C THR A 137 0.97 -23.19 9.39
N GLU A 138 1.80 -22.56 10.22
CA GLU A 138 2.54 -21.36 9.82
C GLU A 138 3.63 -21.73 8.79
N PRO A 139 3.70 -21.05 7.63
CA PRO A 139 4.79 -21.26 6.69
C PRO A 139 6.14 -20.90 7.33
N PRO A 140 7.24 -21.61 7.00
CA PRO A 140 8.57 -21.28 7.49
C PRO A 140 8.93 -19.82 7.19
N ASP A 141 9.58 -19.16 8.15
CA ASP A 141 10.08 -17.77 8.07
C ASP A 141 9.01 -16.68 7.89
N LEU A 142 7.72 -17.01 7.94
CA LEU A 142 6.63 -16.04 7.90
C LEU A 142 5.90 -15.99 9.23
N GLN A 143 5.54 -14.78 9.66
CA GLN A 143 4.77 -14.57 10.87
C GLN A 143 3.27 -14.61 10.57
N ARG A 144 2.52 -15.51 11.24
CA ARG A 144 1.07 -15.52 11.29
C ARG A 144 0.56 -14.33 12.09
N VAL A 145 -0.36 -13.58 11.50
CA VAL A 145 -1.00 -12.42 12.11
C VAL A 145 -2.51 -12.52 11.96
N ASN A 146 -3.24 -11.94 12.90
CA ASN A 146 -4.71 -11.86 12.83
C ASN A 146 -5.19 -10.62 12.06
N THR A 147 -4.31 -9.62 11.95
CA THR A 147 -4.57 -8.34 11.30
C THR A 147 -3.35 -7.90 10.50
N VAL A 148 -3.56 -7.42 9.26
CA VAL A 148 -2.50 -6.91 8.38
C VAL A 148 -2.93 -5.59 7.74
N LYS A 149 -1.99 -4.66 7.60
CA LYS A 149 -2.20 -3.42 6.86
C LYS A 149 -1.71 -3.60 5.43
N HIS A 150 -2.60 -3.47 4.45
CA HIS A 150 -2.27 -3.55 3.03
C HIS A 150 -2.89 -2.36 2.29
N LEU A 151 -2.07 -1.60 1.55
CA LEU A 151 -2.49 -0.41 0.80
C LEU A 151 -3.42 0.50 1.63
N GLY A 152 -2.98 0.89 2.82
CA GLY A 152 -3.74 1.79 3.70
C GLY A 152 -5.00 1.20 4.36
N LEU A 153 -5.42 0.00 4.00
CA LEU A 153 -6.54 -0.73 4.59
C LEU A 153 -6.05 -1.73 5.63
N VAL A 154 -6.89 -2.01 6.63
CA VAL A 154 -6.59 -2.95 7.70
C VAL A 154 -7.51 -4.15 7.51
N LEU A 155 -6.93 -5.31 7.25
CA LEU A 155 -7.64 -6.57 7.02
C LEU A 155 -7.46 -7.44 8.25
N ASP A 156 -8.56 -7.95 8.77
CA ASP A 156 -8.57 -8.95 9.84
C ASP A 156 -8.93 -10.33 9.28
N GLN A 157 -8.59 -11.40 9.99
CA GLN A 157 -8.84 -12.80 9.58
C GLN A 157 -10.31 -13.12 9.31
N SER A 158 -11.23 -12.40 9.95
CA SER A 158 -12.68 -12.57 9.78
C SER A 158 -13.29 -11.65 8.72
N LEU A 159 -12.47 -10.78 8.09
CA LEU A 159 -12.88 -9.70 7.19
C LEU A 159 -14.02 -8.84 7.79
N SER A 160 -13.99 -8.64 9.11
CA SER A 160 -15.04 -7.91 9.84
C SER A 160 -14.97 -6.39 9.63
N TRP A 161 -13.80 -5.89 9.27
CA TRP A 161 -13.45 -4.47 9.13
C TRP A 161 -13.49 -3.68 10.43
N ASN A 162 -13.61 -4.33 11.59
CA ASN A 162 -13.72 -3.63 12.88
C ASN A 162 -12.46 -2.78 13.15
N ASP A 163 -11.27 -3.40 13.05
CA ASP A 163 -10.00 -2.71 13.25
C ASP A 163 -9.80 -1.55 12.25
N HIS A 164 -10.22 -1.75 11.00
CA HIS A 164 -10.16 -0.69 9.99
C HIS A 164 -11.05 0.50 10.36
N ILE A 165 -12.28 0.23 10.78
CA ILE A 165 -13.25 1.25 11.14
C ILE A 165 -12.83 1.98 12.41
N ASP A 166 -12.17 1.31 13.36
CA ASP A 166 -11.58 1.96 14.54
C ASP A 166 -10.52 2.99 14.13
N HIS A 167 -9.59 2.59 13.25
CA HIS A 167 -8.57 3.49 12.70
C HIS A 167 -9.19 4.64 11.90
N LEU A 168 -10.19 4.36 11.06
CA LEU A 168 -10.92 5.37 10.30
C LEU A 168 -11.61 6.36 11.24
N CYS A 169 -12.35 5.89 12.24
CA CYS A 169 -13.05 6.74 13.20
C CYS A 169 -12.08 7.64 13.99
N SER A 170 -10.90 7.14 14.35
CA SER A 170 -9.85 7.94 14.98
C SER A 170 -9.36 9.08 14.07
N ARG A 171 -9.12 8.78 12.80
CA ARG A 171 -8.76 9.80 11.79
C ARG A 171 -9.87 10.81 11.56
N LEU A 172 -11.11 10.36 11.42
CA LEU A 172 -12.27 11.23 11.23
C LEU A 172 -12.50 12.15 12.45
N SER A 173 -12.24 11.65 13.66
CA SER A 173 -12.30 12.46 14.88
C SER A 173 -11.24 13.58 14.88
N THR A 174 -10.03 13.28 14.39
CA THR A 174 -8.98 14.28 14.20
C THR A 174 -9.37 15.32 13.13
N ALA A 175 -9.95 14.87 12.02
CA ALA A 175 -10.47 15.75 10.97
C ALA A 175 -11.59 16.66 11.49
N ILE A 176 -12.50 16.14 12.32
CA ILE A 176 -13.55 16.92 12.99
C ILE A 176 -12.96 18.03 13.85
N PHE A 177 -11.89 17.74 14.60
CA PHE A 177 -11.20 18.77 15.38
C PHE A 177 -10.60 19.86 14.48
N ALA A 178 -9.93 19.48 13.39
CA ALA A 178 -9.41 20.43 12.41
C ALA A 178 -10.52 21.30 11.81
N LEU A 179 -11.66 20.70 11.45
CA LEU A 179 -12.83 21.42 10.94
C LEU A 179 -13.35 22.47 11.91
N LYS A 180 -13.41 22.16 13.21
CA LYS A 180 -13.80 23.15 14.24
C LYS A 180 -12.84 24.33 14.29
N ARG A 181 -11.53 24.06 14.22
CA ARG A 181 -10.49 25.10 14.26
C ARG A 181 -10.55 26.00 13.03
N ILE A 182 -10.70 25.41 11.85
CA ILE A 182 -10.84 26.17 10.59
C ILE A 182 -12.12 26.99 10.61
N LYS A 183 -13.24 26.43 11.09
CA LYS A 183 -14.49 27.18 11.21
C LYS A 183 -14.39 28.39 12.13
N ALA A 184 -13.58 28.33 13.17
CA ALA A 184 -13.45 29.44 14.12
C ALA A 184 -12.76 30.69 13.51
N VAL A 185 -11.97 30.53 12.43
CA VAL A 185 -11.14 31.61 11.88
C VAL A 185 -11.26 31.79 10.36
N GLY A 186 -11.86 30.83 9.65
CA GLY A 186 -11.90 30.75 8.20
C GLY A 186 -13.29 30.96 7.61
N THR A 187 -13.36 30.98 6.28
CA THR A 187 -14.61 31.16 5.53
C THR A 187 -15.38 29.85 5.37
N PRO A 188 -16.70 29.89 5.09
CA PRO A 188 -17.47 28.68 4.78
C PRO A 188 -16.87 27.84 3.66
N GLU A 189 -16.30 28.47 2.64
CA GLU A 189 -15.63 27.81 1.52
C GLU A 189 -14.37 27.06 1.98
N ALA A 190 -13.57 27.67 2.87
CA ALA A 190 -12.40 27.03 3.44
C ALA A 190 -12.77 25.82 4.30
N VAL A 191 -13.85 25.93 5.09
CA VAL A 191 -14.37 24.80 5.89
C VAL A 191 -14.86 23.67 4.97
N LYS A 192 -15.56 24.00 3.89
CA LYS A 192 -16.03 23.02 2.90
C LYS A 192 -14.87 22.34 2.19
N ALA A 193 -13.86 23.08 1.76
CA ALA A 193 -12.64 22.52 1.17
C ALA A 193 -11.91 21.58 2.16
N ALA A 194 -11.80 21.99 3.42
CA ALA A 194 -11.21 21.17 4.48
C ALA A 194 -12.00 19.88 4.73
N TYR A 195 -13.34 19.91 4.64
CA TYR A 195 -14.16 18.71 4.77
C TYR A 195 -13.84 17.70 3.68
N TYR A 196 -13.83 18.14 2.42
CA TYR A 196 -13.50 17.25 1.30
C TYR A 196 -12.09 16.68 1.42
N ALA A 197 -11.11 17.51 1.80
CA ALA A 197 -9.70 17.13 1.87
C ALA A 197 -9.36 16.23 3.07
N LEU A 198 -9.93 16.51 4.25
CA LEU A 198 -9.51 15.89 5.51
C LEU A 198 -10.50 14.85 6.04
N PHE A 199 -11.78 14.96 5.70
CA PHE A 199 -12.81 14.04 6.17
C PHE A 199 -13.22 13.08 5.06
N GLU A 200 -13.77 13.62 3.97
CA GLU A 200 -14.35 12.79 2.91
C GLU A 200 -13.29 11.99 2.15
N ALA A 201 -12.09 12.52 1.96
CA ALA A 201 -10.98 11.77 1.37
C ALA A 201 -10.69 10.45 2.13
N HIS A 202 -10.82 10.44 3.46
CA HIS A 202 -10.65 9.22 4.26
C HIS A 202 -11.85 8.28 4.18
N VAL A 203 -13.07 8.84 4.14
CA VAL A 203 -14.29 8.03 3.98
C VAL A 203 -14.36 7.41 2.58
N ARG A 204 -13.91 8.09 1.53
CA ARG A 204 -13.95 7.53 0.17
C ARG A 204 -12.89 6.46 -0.05
N TYR A 205 -11.78 6.51 0.69
CA TYR A 205 -10.69 5.56 0.51
C TYR A 205 -11.12 4.14 0.89
N GLY A 206 -11.12 3.22 -0.09
CA GLY A 206 -11.50 1.82 0.11
C GLY A 206 -12.98 1.59 0.42
N ILE A 207 -13.86 2.56 0.18
CA ILE A 207 -15.30 2.46 0.50
C ILE A 207 -15.99 1.28 -0.20
N THR A 208 -15.50 0.88 -1.39
CA THR A 208 -16.02 -0.29 -2.11
C THR A 208 -15.77 -1.60 -1.37
N LEU A 209 -14.79 -1.64 -0.47
CA LEU A 209 -14.42 -2.81 0.33
C LEU A 209 -15.12 -2.77 1.69
N TRP A 210 -14.84 -1.74 2.50
CA TRP A 210 -15.37 -1.68 3.87
C TRP A 210 -16.81 -1.15 3.93
N GLY A 211 -17.31 -0.49 2.88
CA GLY A 211 -18.68 0.03 2.83
C GLY A 211 -19.75 -1.07 2.82
N GLY A 212 -19.37 -2.31 2.48
CA GLY A 212 -20.20 -3.51 2.64
C GLY A 212 -20.12 -4.18 4.00
N SER A 213 -19.47 -3.54 4.99
CA SER A 213 -19.34 -4.08 6.35
C SER A 213 -20.65 -4.02 7.15
N SER A 214 -20.60 -4.38 8.44
CA SER A 214 -21.77 -4.43 9.31
C SER A 214 -22.49 -3.07 9.42
N GLY A 215 -23.82 -3.09 9.59
CA GLY A 215 -24.60 -1.88 9.85
C GLY A 215 -24.12 -1.10 11.08
N ARG A 216 -23.54 -1.79 12.07
CA ARG A 216 -22.87 -1.17 13.22
C ARG A 216 -21.67 -0.34 12.79
N ASN A 217 -20.80 -0.86 11.93
CA ASN A 217 -19.62 -0.16 11.45
C ASN A 217 -19.99 1.08 10.62
N LEU A 218 -20.96 0.93 9.72
CA LEU A 218 -21.49 2.05 8.94
C LEU A 218 -22.11 3.13 9.83
N HIS A 219 -22.86 2.73 10.86
CA HIS A 219 -23.45 3.67 11.81
C HIS A 219 -22.38 4.50 12.54
N ARG A 220 -21.27 3.89 12.96
CA ARG A 220 -20.17 4.60 13.64
C ARG A 220 -19.58 5.71 12.77
N VAL A 221 -19.31 5.41 11.49
CA VAL A 221 -18.81 6.40 10.53
C VAL A 221 -19.86 7.49 10.26
N MET A 222 -21.13 7.11 10.10
CA MET A 222 -22.22 8.05 9.86
C MET A 222 -22.44 9.02 11.02
N VAL A 223 -22.30 8.58 12.28
CA VAL A 223 -22.37 9.47 13.45
C VAL A 223 -21.29 10.55 13.39
N LEU A 224 -20.07 10.19 13.02
CA LEU A 224 -18.97 11.16 12.84
C LEU A 224 -19.23 12.10 11.66
N GLN A 225 -19.78 11.58 10.56
CA GLN A 225 -20.14 12.41 9.41
C GLN A 225 -21.22 13.43 9.77
N LYS A 226 -22.30 13.02 10.46
CA LYS A 226 -23.33 13.94 10.96
C LYS A 226 -22.74 15.00 11.89
N ARG A 227 -21.80 14.61 12.76
CA ARG A 227 -21.10 15.57 13.63
C ARG A 227 -20.30 16.60 12.83
N ALA A 228 -19.60 16.17 11.77
CA ALA A 228 -18.89 17.07 10.87
C ALA A 228 -19.85 18.06 10.18
N LEU A 229 -20.97 17.58 9.65
CA LEU A 229 -21.98 18.41 9.00
C LEU A 229 -22.60 19.44 9.95
N ARG A 230 -22.93 19.06 11.20
CA ARG A 230 -23.39 20.01 12.22
C ARG A 230 -22.40 21.13 12.46
N ILE A 231 -21.12 20.77 12.58
CA ILE A 231 -20.05 21.77 12.76
C ILE A 231 -20.03 22.71 11.58
N MET A 232 -20.09 22.21 10.35
CA MET A 232 -20.10 23.07 9.16
C MET A 232 -21.31 24.01 9.16
N SER A 233 -22.51 23.48 9.37
CA SER A 233 -23.78 24.23 9.34
C SER A 233 -24.04 25.11 10.57
N GLY A 234 -23.26 24.96 11.66
CA GLY A 234 -23.46 25.74 12.89
C GLY A 234 -24.59 25.22 13.78
N LEU A 235 -24.96 23.95 13.59
CA LEU A 235 -26.01 23.29 14.34
C LEU A 235 -25.50 22.79 15.70
N GLN A 236 -26.39 22.76 16.69
CA GLN A 236 -26.19 22.18 18.01
C GLN A 236 -25.99 20.66 17.92
N PRO A 237 -25.34 20.03 18.90
CA PRO A 237 -24.96 18.61 18.85
C PRO A 237 -26.11 17.62 18.61
N GLN A 238 -27.33 17.97 19.03
CA GLN A 238 -28.53 17.14 18.96
C GLN A 238 -29.48 17.53 17.83
N GLU A 239 -29.20 18.61 17.11
CA GLU A 239 -30.07 19.02 15.99
C GLU A 239 -29.98 18.01 14.85
N SER A 240 -31.13 17.73 14.22
CA SER A 240 -31.17 16.85 13.06
C SER A 240 -30.49 17.53 11.87
N CYS A 241 -29.73 16.75 11.11
CA CYS A 241 -29.19 17.13 9.81
C CYS A 241 -29.88 16.33 8.73
#